data_AF-A0A7S0UIF2-F1
#
_entry.id   AF-A0A7S0UIF2-F1
#
_cell.length_a   1.000
_cell.length_b   1.000
_cell.length_c   1.000
_cell.angle_alpha   90.00
_cell.angle_beta   90.00
_cell.angle_gamma   90.00
#
_symmetry.space_group_name_H-M   'P 1'
#
loop_
_entity.id
_entity.type
_entity.pdbx_description
1 polymer ?
#
loop_
_entity_poly.entity_id
_entity_poly.type
_entity_poly.pdbx_seq_one_letter_code
_entity_poly.pdbx_strand_id
1 'polypeptide(L)'
;STEAFVPRTCSIPRGGDQSTHHCATSAMVTEVATAPIAGMKPGTSGLRKKVEIWQGTDDELKEQYYVENFIQSLLDTATENNDGKVPKTLIVAGDGRYFNNEA
;
A
#
# COMPACT_ATOMS: atom_id res chain seq x y z
N SER A 1 0.75 -23.88 27.22
CA SER A 1 2.09 -24.49 27.16
C SER A 1 2.98 -23.60 26.32
N THR A 2 4.00 -23.04 26.95
CA THR A 2 4.96 -22.09 26.39
C THR A 2 6.02 -22.85 25.59
N GLU A 3 6.07 -22.68 24.28
CA GLU A 3 7.25 -23.07 23.51
C GLU A 3 7.91 -21.82 22.92
N ALA A 4 9.09 -21.55 23.47
CA ALA A 4 9.95 -20.44 23.14
C ALA A 4 10.50 -20.59 21.73
N PHE A 5 10.42 -19.51 20.96
CA PHE A 5 11.13 -19.35 19.70
C PHE A 5 12.64 -19.28 19.99
N VAL A 6 13.33 -20.39 19.79
CA VAL A 6 14.80 -20.46 19.85
C VAL A 6 15.34 -20.12 18.46
N PRO A 7 16.03 -18.98 18.25
CA PRO A 7 16.69 -18.73 16.98
C PRO A 7 17.91 -19.66 16.88
N ARG A 8 17.87 -20.58 15.91
CA ARG A 8 19.02 -21.41 15.54
C ARG A 8 20.10 -20.51 14.98
N THR A 9 21.14 -20.23 15.75
CA THR A 9 22.39 -19.67 15.25
C THR A 9 23.23 -20.81 14.70
N CYS A 10 23.43 -20.85 13.38
CA CYS A 10 24.56 -21.60 12.83
C CYS A 10 25.09 -20.91 11.57
N SER A 11 26.35 -20.53 11.68
CA SER A 11 27.27 -19.84 10.78
C SER A 11 27.20 -20.18 9.28
N ILE A 12 27.25 -19.13 8.45
CA ILE A 12 27.51 -19.20 6.99
C ILE A 12 29.03 -19.04 6.76
N PRO A 13 29.67 -19.85 5.88
CA PRO A 13 31.09 -19.72 5.58
C PRO A 13 31.40 -18.50 4.71
N ARG A 14 32.62 -17.98 4.86
CA ARG A 14 33.19 -16.85 4.10
C ARG A 14 33.22 -17.15 2.60
N GLY A 15 32.73 -16.22 1.80
CA GLY A 15 33.05 -16.16 0.37
C GLY A 15 32.13 -15.23 -0.41
N GLY A 16 32.70 -14.13 -0.93
CA GLY A 16 32.16 -13.41 -2.08
C GLY A 16 31.25 -12.22 -1.75
N ASP A 17 31.84 -11.03 -1.81
CA ASP A 17 31.25 -9.75 -2.25
C ASP A 17 29.74 -9.71 -2.47
N GLN A 18 28.99 -9.13 -1.51
CA GLN A 18 27.73 -8.42 -1.76
C GLN A 18 27.58 -7.27 -0.77
N SER A 19 27.87 -6.06 -1.24
CA SER A 19 27.38 -4.83 -0.61
C SER A 19 25.87 -4.74 -0.81
N THR A 20 25.09 -5.31 0.11
CA THR A 20 23.67 -4.97 0.26
C THR A 20 23.47 -4.39 1.65
N HIS A 21 23.72 -3.08 1.75
CA HIS A 21 23.27 -2.30 2.89
C HIS A 21 21.73 -2.21 2.84
N HIS A 22 21.02 -3.25 3.29
CA HIS A 22 19.65 -3.08 3.73
C HIS A 22 19.68 -2.38 5.08
N CYS A 23 19.85 -1.06 5.07
CA CYS A 23 19.46 -0.24 6.20
C CYS A 23 17.93 -0.30 6.24
N ALA A 24 17.39 -1.19 7.06
CA ALA A 24 15.97 -1.23 7.33
C ALA A 24 15.58 0.06 8.05
N THR A 25 15.24 1.10 7.28
CA THR A 25 14.59 2.29 7.82
C THR A 25 13.26 1.84 8.39
N SER A 26 13.16 1.78 9.72
CA SER A 26 11.91 1.57 10.43
C SER A 26 11.01 2.78 10.17
N ALA A 27 10.03 2.65 9.28
CA ALA A 27 9.00 3.66 9.09
C ALA A 27 8.01 3.63 10.27
N MET A 28 7.54 4.79 10.74
CA MET A 28 6.46 4.85 11.72
C MET A 28 5.13 4.59 11.01
N VAL A 29 4.33 3.66 11.55
CA VAL A 29 2.96 3.41 11.10
C VAL A 29 2.02 4.27 11.94
N THR A 30 1.14 5.01 11.28
CA THR A 30 0.16 5.89 11.91
C THR A 30 -1.23 5.62 11.36
N GLU A 31 -2.23 5.63 12.23
CA GLU A 31 -3.63 5.59 11.82
C GLU A 31 -4.13 7.02 11.55
N VAL A 32 -4.72 7.23 10.38
CA VAL A 32 -5.31 8.51 9.98
C VAL A 32 -6.82 8.31 9.88
N ALA A 33 -7.59 9.10 10.63
CA ALA A 33 -9.04 9.01 10.57
C ALA A 33 -9.54 9.59 9.24
N THR A 34 -10.30 8.79 8.50
CA THR A 34 -10.91 9.19 7.22
C THR A 34 -12.40 8.83 7.20
N ALA A 35 -13.13 9.36 6.22
CA ALA A 35 -14.55 9.06 6.01
C ALA A 35 -14.79 8.39 4.65
N PRO A 36 -15.76 7.47 4.52
CA PRO A 36 -16.11 6.87 3.23
C PRO A 36 -16.61 7.91 2.23
N ILE A 37 -16.11 7.84 0.99
CA ILE A 37 -16.49 8.76 -0.08
C ILE A 37 -17.42 8.05 -1.06
N ALA A 38 -18.53 8.69 -1.44
CA ALA A 38 -19.49 8.09 -2.34
C ALA A 38 -18.93 7.94 -3.77
N GLY A 39 -19.35 6.88 -4.47
CA GLY A 39 -19.03 6.71 -5.89
C GLY A 39 -17.60 6.24 -6.19
N MET A 40 -16.92 5.61 -5.23
CA MET A 40 -15.62 4.93 -5.39
C MET A 40 -15.71 3.50 -5.93
N LYS A 41 -16.83 3.14 -6.59
CA LYS A 41 -16.98 1.81 -7.19
C LYS A 41 -16.19 1.73 -8.51
N PRO A 42 -15.19 0.84 -8.65
CA PRO A 42 -14.46 0.69 -9.89
C PRO A 42 -15.37 0.11 -10.99
N GLY A 43 -15.20 0.62 -12.22
CA GLY A 43 -15.85 0.07 -13.41
C GLY A 43 -15.04 -1.09 -14.01
N THR A 44 -15.47 -1.57 -15.18
CA THR A 44 -14.77 -2.66 -15.90
C THR A 44 -13.34 -2.33 -16.29
N SER A 45 -12.98 -1.04 -16.36
CA SER A 45 -11.62 -0.55 -16.66
C SER A 45 -10.97 0.17 -15.47
N GLY A 46 -11.39 -0.17 -14.24
CA GLY A 46 -10.93 0.48 -13.02
C GLY A 46 -11.73 1.73 -12.64
N LEU A 47 -11.28 2.43 -11.60
CA LEU A 47 -11.87 3.68 -11.14
C LEU A 47 -11.32 4.85 -11.97
N ARG A 48 -12.21 5.59 -12.64
CA ARG A 48 -11.86 6.75 -13.45
C ARG A 48 -12.60 7.98 -12.94
N LYS A 49 -11.84 8.99 -12.53
CA LYS A 49 -12.32 10.28 -12.04
C LYS A 49 -11.45 11.41 -12.61
N LYS A 50 -11.93 12.65 -12.52
CA LYS A 50 -11.15 13.84 -12.87
C LYS A 50 -9.90 13.92 -11.97
N VAL A 51 -8.81 14.48 -12.49
CA VAL A 51 -7.57 14.64 -11.71
C VAL A 51 -7.78 15.48 -10.44
N GLU A 52 -8.67 16.47 -10.49
CA GLU A 52 -9.02 17.33 -9.34
C GLU A 52 -9.60 16.54 -8.15
N ILE A 53 -10.32 15.44 -8.44
CA ILE A 53 -10.86 14.54 -7.43
C ILE A 53 -9.73 13.75 -6.77
N TRP A 54 -8.78 13.27 -7.56
CA TRP A 54 -7.62 12.54 -7.07
C TRP A 54 -6.68 13.42 -6.23
N GLN A 55 -6.57 14.69 -6.60
CA GLN A 55 -5.73 15.66 -5.89
C GLN A 55 -6.43 16.30 -4.67
N GLY A 56 -7.73 16.06 -4.48
CA GLY A 56 -8.51 16.74 -3.45
C GLY A 56 -8.58 18.26 -3.66
N THR A 57 -8.46 18.73 -4.92
CA THR A 57 -8.58 20.17 -5.26
C THR A 57 -10.00 20.56 -5.63
N ASP A 58 -10.89 19.59 -5.84
CA ASP A 58 -12.32 19.83 -5.99
C ASP A 58 -12.88 20.43 -4.68
N ASP A 59 -13.64 21.51 -4.76
CA ASP A 59 -14.17 22.22 -3.60
C ASP A 59 -15.03 21.32 -2.69
N GLU A 60 -15.67 20.28 -3.25
CA GLU A 60 -16.48 19.31 -2.49
C GLU A 60 -15.62 18.23 -1.81
N LEU A 61 -14.41 17.97 -2.31
CA LEU A 61 -13.51 16.91 -1.83
C LEU A 61 -12.22 17.47 -1.20
N LYS A 62 -12.12 18.78 -1.06
CA LYS A 62 -11.05 19.45 -0.33
C LYS A 62 -11.01 18.88 1.08
N GLU A 63 -9.85 18.36 1.50
CA GLU A 63 -9.62 17.65 2.77
C GLU A 63 -10.09 16.18 2.82
N GLN A 64 -10.53 15.59 1.71
CA GLN A 64 -10.90 14.18 1.65
C GLN A 64 -9.76 13.31 1.09
N TYR A 65 -9.38 12.27 1.84
CA TYR A 65 -8.33 11.30 1.52
C TYR A 65 -8.74 10.32 0.40
N TYR A 66 -8.95 10.83 -0.82
CA TYR A 66 -9.55 10.05 -1.91
C TYR A 66 -8.65 8.90 -2.37
N VAL A 67 -7.37 9.16 -2.60
CA VAL A 67 -6.40 8.16 -3.06
C VAL A 67 -6.20 7.10 -1.98
N GLU A 68 -5.98 7.54 -0.74
CA GLU A 68 -5.68 6.69 0.40
C GLU A 68 -6.86 5.77 0.74
N ASN A 69 -8.08 6.31 0.74
CA ASN A 69 -9.28 5.51 0.96
C ASN A 69 -9.46 4.45 -0.13
N PHE A 70 -9.15 4.79 -1.39
CA PHE A 70 -9.26 3.85 -2.49
C PHE A 70 -8.24 2.72 -2.35
N ILE A 71 -6.98 3.06 -2.07
CA ILE A 71 -5.90 2.09 -1.89
C ILE A 71 -6.18 1.19 -0.68
N GLN A 72 -6.60 1.76 0.45
CA GLN A 72 -6.95 0.98 1.64
C GLN A 72 -8.08 -0.01 1.32
N SER A 73 -9.15 0.46 0.67
CA SER A 73 -10.27 -0.40 0.27
C SER A 73 -9.84 -1.53 -0.68
N LEU A 74 -8.87 -1.26 -1.57
CA LEU A 74 -8.32 -2.26 -2.48
C LEU A 74 -7.51 -3.33 -1.72
N LEU A 75 -6.67 -2.92 -0.76
CA LEU A 75 -5.91 -3.84 0.08
C LEU A 75 -6.81 -4.68 0.99
N ASP A 76 -7.85 -4.06 1.56
CA ASP A 76 -8.84 -4.75 2.40
C ASP A 76 -9.57 -5.82 1.57
N THR A 77 -10.08 -5.45 0.39
CA THR A 77 -10.74 -6.39 -0.54
C THR A 77 -9.80 -7.53 -0.97
N ALA A 78 -8.52 -7.22 -1.25
CA ALA A 78 -7.55 -8.24 -1.62
C ALA A 78 -7.24 -9.20 -0.47
N THR A 79 -7.21 -8.69 0.76
CA THR A 79 -6.99 -9.45 1.99
C THR A 79 -8.17 -10.37 2.28
N GLU A 80 -9.40 -9.85 2.20
CA GLU A 80 -10.63 -10.63 2.35
C GLU A 80 -10.73 -11.76 1.34
N ASN A 81 -10.40 -11.50 0.06
CA ASN A 81 -10.42 -12.50 -1.00
C ASN A 81 -9.27 -13.53 -0.91
N ASN A 82 -8.31 -13.34 0.01
CA ASN A 82 -7.14 -14.20 0.19
C ASN A 82 -7.10 -14.82 1.59
N ASP A 83 -8.25 -15.30 2.08
CA ASP A 83 -8.42 -15.91 3.41
C ASP A 83 -7.92 -15.03 4.57
N GLY A 84 -8.09 -13.71 4.46
CA GLY A 84 -7.63 -12.75 5.45
C GLY A 84 -6.11 -12.48 5.42
N LYS A 85 -5.40 -12.93 4.37
CA LYS A 85 -3.94 -12.73 4.24
C LYS A 85 -3.64 -11.56 3.32
N VAL A 86 -2.84 -10.62 3.84
CA VAL A 86 -2.32 -9.49 3.06
C VAL A 86 -1.50 -10.01 1.86
N PRO A 87 -1.63 -9.40 0.66
CA PRO A 87 -0.83 -9.77 -0.49
C PRO A 87 0.68 -9.63 -0.18
N LYS A 88 1.46 -10.67 -0.51
CA LYS A 88 2.92 -10.68 -0.32
C LYS A 88 3.67 -9.81 -1.32
N THR A 89 3.11 -9.64 -2.50
CA THR A 89 3.71 -8.87 -3.59
C THR A 89 2.59 -8.17 -4.34
N LEU A 90 2.75 -6.86 -4.52
CA LEU A 90 1.87 -6.01 -5.31
C LEU A 90 2.70 -5.37 -6.43
N ILE A 91 2.18 -5.40 -7.65
CA ILE A 91 2.79 -4.71 -8.79
C ILE A 91 2.06 -3.38 -8.96
N VAL A 92 2.80 -2.28 -8.89
CA VAL A 92 2.29 -0.91 -9.10
C VAL A 92 2.87 -0.39 -10.42
N ALA A 93 2.00 0.05 -11.33
CA ALA A 93 2.39 0.55 -12.64
C ALA A 93 1.43 1.64 -13.12
N GLY A 94 1.95 2.58 -13.89
CA GLY A 94 1.18 3.64 -14.55
C GLY A 94 1.67 3.86 -15.98
N ASP A 95 0.91 4.63 -16.76
CA ASP A 95 1.21 4.96 -18.17
C ASP A 95 1.99 6.28 -18.35
N GLY A 96 2.50 6.84 -17.25
CA GLY A 96 3.26 8.10 -17.23
C GLY A 96 2.42 9.40 -17.30
N ARG A 97 1.10 9.33 -17.13
CA ARG A 97 0.26 10.54 -17.01
C ARG A 97 0.62 11.40 -15.80
N TYR A 98 0.20 12.65 -15.87
CA TYR A 98 0.24 13.59 -14.74
C TYR A 98 -0.45 12.99 -13.51
N PHE A 99 0.16 13.18 -12.33
CA PHE A 99 -0.23 12.63 -11.02
C PHE A 99 0.16 11.16 -10.75
N ASN A 100 0.76 10.42 -11.70
CA ASN A 100 1.17 9.03 -11.46
C ASN A 100 2.29 8.84 -10.43
N ASN A 101 3.11 9.87 -10.18
CA ASN A 101 4.21 9.77 -9.21
C ASN A 101 3.75 10.12 -7.79
N GLU A 102 2.70 10.95 -7.70
CA GLU A 102 2.15 11.46 -6.45
C GLU A 102 1.00 10.60 -5.92
N ALA A 103 0.26 9.91 -6.80
CA ALA A 103 -0.79 8.94 -6.45
C ALA A 103 -0.22 7.64 -5.87
#